data_AF-A0A957FHP5-F1
#
_entry.id   AF-A0A957FHP5-F1
#
_cell.length_a   1.000
_cell.length_b   1.000
_cell.length_c   1.000
_cell.angle_alpha   90.00
_cell.angle_beta   90.00
_cell.angle_gamma   90.00
#
_symmetry.space_group_name_H-M   'P 1'
#
loop_
_entity.id
_entity.type
_entity.pdbx_description
1 polymer ?
#
loop_
_entity_poly.entity_id
_entity_poly.type
_entity_poly.pdbx_seq_one_letter_code
_entity_poly.pdbx_strand_id
1 'polypeptide(L)'
;MTTHADSTVTEKKHVAAPGTAVSHPRHIPSRIQVARRALRQHRWVYILMAPTLIYFVIFKYGPLWNAQIAFKDFKPLLGVWGSPWVGLEHFKTFVNSFYFDQLIANTIFFSTAKLVLGLPIAVIMALALHETLLKRFRTVVQTIVYLPHFLSWV
;
A
#
# COMPACT_ATOMS: atom_id res chain seq x y z
N MET A 1 -13.83 18.92 68.88
CA MET A 1 -13.50 18.13 70.09
C MET A 1 -14.69 17.22 70.38
N THR A 2 -14.49 15.90 70.32
CA THR A 2 -15.31 14.79 70.86
C THR A 2 -16.76 14.63 70.35
N THR A 3 -17.29 13.45 70.01
CA THR A 3 -16.79 12.07 70.02
C THR A 3 -17.81 11.20 69.26
N HIS A 4 -17.28 10.14 68.67
CA HIS A 4 -17.90 9.04 67.95
C HIS A 4 -18.91 8.19 68.74
N ALA A 5 -19.65 7.41 67.93
CA ALA A 5 -20.11 6.04 68.16
C ALA A 5 -21.55 5.87 68.66
N ASP A 6 -22.38 5.31 67.79
CA ASP A 6 -23.02 4.05 68.15
C ASP A 6 -23.17 3.14 66.94
N SER A 7 -22.97 1.86 67.20
CA SER A 7 -22.87 0.77 66.26
C SER A 7 -23.81 -0.33 66.72
N THR A 8 -24.24 -1.16 65.77
CA THR A 8 -24.81 -2.50 65.99
C THR A 8 -26.31 -2.59 66.29
N VAL A 9 -27.09 -2.75 65.21
CA VAL A 9 -28.20 -3.70 65.22
C VAL A 9 -27.83 -4.84 64.28
N THR A 10 -27.38 -5.92 64.90
CA THR A 10 -27.28 -7.27 64.36
C THR A 10 -28.65 -7.82 64.00
N GLU A 11 -28.83 -8.23 62.74
CA GLU A 11 -29.75 -9.33 62.43
C GLU A 11 -29.11 -10.25 61.37
N LYS A 12 -28.53 -11.35 61.86
CA LYS A 12 -28.16 -12.52 61.08
C LYS A 12 -29.44 -13.28 60.75
N LYS A 13 -29.68 -13.58 59.48
CA LYS A 13 -30.48 -14.76 59.09
C LYS A 13 -29.79 -15.56 58.01
N HIS A 14 -29.73 -16.86 58.27
CA HIS A 14 -29.00 -17.92 57.60
C HIS A 14 -29.52 -18.26 56.18
N VAL A 15 -28.56 -18.55 55.29
CA VAL A 15 -28.44 -19.76 54.43
C VAL A 15 -29.62 -20.14 53.51
N ALA A 16 -29.40 -20.06 52.18
CA ALA A 16 -29.52 -21.20 51.23
C ALA A 16 -29.27 -20.82 49.74
N ALA A 17 -28.37 -21.59 49.13
CA ALA A 17 -28.26 -22.03 47.72
C ALA A 17 -27.87 -21.05 46.57
N PRO A 18 -26.93 -21.49 45.68
CA PRO A 18 -26.48 -20.74 44.51
C PRO A 18 -27.46 -20.96 43.35
N GLY A 19 -28.21 -19.93 42.99
CA GLY A 19 -29.27 -20.05 42.00
C GLY A 19 -29.29 -18.86 41.05
N THR A 20 -28.76 -19.09 39.86
CA THR A 20 -29.16 -18.41 38.61
C THR A 20 -28.94 -16.90 38.57
N ALA A 21 -27.69 -16.50 38.35
CA ALA A 21 -27.44 -15.32 37.53
C ALA A 21 -28.04 -15.59 36.14
N VAL A 22 -29.27 -15.14 35.92
CA VAL A 22 -29.90 -15.15 34.59
C VAL A 22 -29.07 -14.22 33.71
N SER A 23 -28.13 -14.81 32.99
CA SER A 23 -27.42 -14.15 31.89
C SER A 23 -28.47 -13.71 30.88
N HIS A 24 -28.76 -12.42 30.82
CA HIS A 24 -29.45 -11.82 29.69
C HIS A 24 -28.75 -12.31 28.41
N PRO A 25 -29.45 -12.88 27.43
CA PRO A 25 -28.83 -13.25 26.18
C PRO A 25 -28.36 -11.95 25.52
N ARG A 26 -27.06 -11.67 25.58
CA ARG A 26 -26.47 -10.64 24.72
C ARG A 26 -26.73 -11.14 23.30
N HIS A 27 -27.67 -10.50 22.61
CA HIS A 27 -27.80 -10.64 21.17
C HIS A 27 -26.46 -10.25 20.56
N ILE A 28 -25.62 -11.23 20.26
CA ILE A 28 -24.39 -11.03 19.49
C ILE A 28 -24.91 -10.73 18.08
N PRO A 29 -24.84 -9.48 17.60
CA PRO A 29 -25.34 -9.17 16.27
C PRO A 29 -24.56 -10.02 15.28
N SER A 30 -25.27 -10.66 14.35
CA SER A 30 -24.65 -11.52 13.35
C SER A 30 -23.57 -10.73 12.59
N ARG A 31 -22.43 -11.38 12.31
CA ARG A 31 -21.27 -10.75 11.64
C ARG A 31 -21.67 -10.01 10.34
N ILE A 32 -22.72 -10.50 9.66
CA ILE A 32 -23.29 -9.94 8.44
C ILE A 32 -24.00 -8.60 8.68
N GLN A 33 -24.71 -8.44 9.80
CA GLN A 33 -25.38 -7.19 10.16
C GLN A 33 -24.37 -6.11 10.57
N VAL A 34 -23.30 -6.50 11.28
CA VAL A 34 -22.20 -5.58 11.62
C VAL A 34 -21.47 -5.12 10.36
N ALA A 35 -21.20 -6.03 9.42
CA ALA A 35 -20.57 -5.70 8.13
C ALA A 35 -21.43 -4.76 7.27
N ARG A 36 -22.75 -5.00 7.18
CA ARG A 36 -23.68 -4.11 6.46
C ARG A 36 -23.78 -2.73 7.09
N ARG A 37 -23.75 -2.64 8.43
CA ARG A 37 -23.76 -1.35 9.15
C ARG A 37 -22.46 -0.57 8.91
N ALA A 38 -21.31 -1.25 8.95
CA ALA A 38 -20.01 -0.65 8.64
C ALA A 38 -19.92 -0.17 7.18
N LEU A 39 -20.40 -0.96 6.22
CA LEU A 39 -20.41 -0.58 4.80
C LEU A 39 -21.26 0.67 4.55
N ARG A 40 -22.39 0.78 5.25
CA ARG A 40 -23.29 1.94 5.14
C ARG A 40 -22.73 3.19 5.85
N GLN A 41 -21.99 3.00 6.94
CA GLN A 41 -21.30 4.08 7.66
C GLN A 41 -20.13 4.66 6.85
N HIS A 42 -19.43 3.85 6.05
CA HIS A 42 -18.29 4.28 5.23
C HIS A 42 -18.64 4.52 3.75
N ARG A 43 -19.92 4.66 3.41
CA ARG A 43 -20.40 4.84 2.02
C ARG A 43 -19.68 5.97 1.28
N TRP A 44 -19.41 7.10 1.95
CA TRP A 44 -18.70 8.24 1.37
C TRP A 44 -17.24 7.93 1.03
N VAL A 45 -16.57 7.11 1.86
CA VAL A 45 -15.19 6.67 1.60
C VAL A 45 -15.14 5.79 0.34
N TYR A 46 -16.11 4.88 0.18
CA TYR A 46 -16.20 4.05 -1.03
C TYR A 46 -16.51 4.87 -2.28
N ILE A 47 -17.35 5.91 -2.19
CA ILE A 47 -17.64 6.81 -3.32
C ILE A 47 -16.39 7.61 -3.72
N LEU A 48 -15.60 8.09 -2.75
CA LEU A 48 -14.35 8.81 -3.05
C LEU A 48 -13.27 7.90 -3.63
N MET A 49 -13.22 6.63 -3.21
CA MET A 49 -12.30 5.62 -3.76
C MET A 49 -12.76 5.06 -5.12
N ALA A 50 -14.06 5.09 -5.43
CA ALA A 50 -14.59 4.57 -6.67
C ALA A 50 -13.90 5.12 -7.94
N PRO A 51 -13.72 6.45 -8.13
CA PRO A 51 -13.08 6.96 -9.34
C PRO A 51 -11.62 6.54 -9.47
N THR A 52 -10.86 6.47 -8.36
CA THR A 52 -9.47 5.99 -8.40
C THR A 52 -9.43 4.52 -8.77
N LEU A 53 -10.27 3.69 -8.15
CA LEU A 53 -10.33 2.25 -8.45
C LEU A 53 -10.75 1.99 -9.90
N ILE A 54 -11.78 2.68 -10.41
CA ILE A 54 -12.23 2.57 -11.80
C ILE A 54 -11.09 2.93 -12.75
N TYR A 55 -10.38 4.02 -12.48
CA TYR A 55 -9.21 4.41 -13.26
C TYR A 55 -8.14 3.32 -13.29
N PHE A 56 -7.78 2.75 -12.13
CA PHE A 56 -6.82 1.64 -12.07
C PHE A 56 -7.28 0.42 -12.87
N VAL A 57 -8.55 0.03 -12.76
CA VAL A 57 -9.10 -1.12 -13.48
C VAL A 57 -9.00 -0.91 -15.00
N ILE A 58 -9.42 0.25 -15.50
CA ILE A 58 -9.43 0.51 -16.94
C ILE A 58 -8.01 0.70 -17.49
N PHE A 59 -7.21 1.55 -16.85
CA PHE A 59 -5.92 2.00 -17.41
C PHE A 59 -4.71 1.17 -16.97
N LYS A 60 -4.78 0.42 -15.87
CA LYS A 60 -3.68 -0.45 -15.43
C LYS A 60 -4.00 -1.93 -15.66
N TYR A 61 -5.17 -2.39 -15.25
CA TYR A 61 -5.54 -3.81 -15.43
C TYR A 61 -5.97 -4.13 -16.86
N GLY A 62 -6.61 -3.19 -17.58
CA GLY A 62 -6.94 -3.35 -18.99
C GLY A 62 -5.73 -3.68 -19.88
N PRO A 63 -4.64 -2.89 -19.86
CA PRO A 63 -3.43 -3.21 -20.62
C PRO A 63 -2.76 -4.52 -20.19
N LEU A 64 -2.81 -4.88 -18.89
CA LEU A 64 -2.25 -6.14 -18.41
C LEU A 64 -2.96 -7.36 -19.02
N TRP A 65 -4.24 -7.27 -19.35
CA TRP A 65 -4.93 -8.32 -20.10
C TRP A 65 -4.30 -8.59 -21.48
N ASN A 66 -3.77 -7.53 -22.12
CA ASN A 66 -3.08 -7.65 -23.41
C ASN A 66 -1.66 -8.23 -23.28
N ALA A 67 -1.14 -8.46 -22.07
CA ALA A 67 0.16 -9.11 -21.87
C ALA A 67 0.21 -10.54 -22.45
N GLN A 68 -0.94 -11.14 -22.77
CA GLN A 68 -1.03 -12.40 -23.52
C GLN A 68 -0.33 -12.35 -24.89
N ILE A 69 -0.10 -11.16 -25.46
CA ILE A 69 0.64 -10.97 -26.72
C ILE A 69 2.05 -11.56 -26.65
N ALA A 70 2.69 -11.54 -25.47
CA ALA A 70 4.02 -12.12 -25.28
C ALA A 70 4.09 -13.64 -25.54
N PHE A 71 2.94 -14.33 -25.56
CA PHE A 71 2.84 -15.77 -25.81
C PHE A 71 2.31 -16.10 -27.22
N LYS A 72 2.03 -15.10 -28.04
CA LYS A 72 1.48 -15.25 -29.39
C LYS A 72 2.44 -14.66 -30.43
N ASP A 73 2.43 -15.21 -31.64
CA ASP A 73 3.10 -14.58 -32.79
C ASP A 73 2.20 -13.44 -33.30
N PHE A 74 2.31 -12.28 -32.63
CA PHE A 74 1.45 -11.14 -32.88
C PHE A 74 1.74 -10.51 -34.24
N LYS A 75 0.78 -10.64 -35.16
CA LYS A 75 0.78 -9.99 -36.46
C LYS A 75 -0.25 -8.86 -36.42
N PRO A 76 0.14 -7.59 -36.61
CA PRO A 76 -0.78 -6.46 -36.54
C PRO A 76 -2.03 -6.60 -37.43
N LEU A 77 -1.90 -7.29 -38.57
CA LEU A 77 -2.97 -7.56 -39.53
C LEU A 77 -4.04 -8.56 -39.02
N LEU A 78 -3.65 -9.49 -38.14
CA LEU A 78 -4.53 -10.57 -37.62
C LEU A 78 -5.10 -10.24 -36.23
N GLY A 79 -4.60 -9.18 -35.60
CA GLY A 79 -4.99 -8.77 -34.25
C GLY A 79 -4.55 -9.75 -33.15
N VAL A 80 -4.82 -9.40 -31.89
CA VAL A 80 -4.42 -10.20 -30.71
C VAL A 80 -5.14 -11.56 -30.64
N TRP A 81 -6.33 -11.64 -31.25
CA TRP A 81 -7.22 -12.80 -31.18
C TRP A 81 -7.01 -13.78 -32.33
N GLY A 82 -6.55 -13.31 -33.51
CA GLY A 82 -6.28 -14.16 -34.68
C GLY A 82 -4.84 -14.68 -34.78
N SER A 83 -3.92 -14.14 -33.98
CA SER A 83 -2.52 -14.59 -33.96
C SER A 83 -2.32 -15.97 -33.32
N PRO A 84 -1.47 -16.84 -33.92
CA PRO A 84 -1.24 -18.18 -33.38
C PRO A 84 -0.48 -18.13 -32.06
N TRP A 85 -0.79 -19.07 -31.18
CA TRP A 85 -0.14 -19.21 -29.87
C TRP A 85 1.19 -19.93 -30.01
N VAL A 86 2.29 -19.26 -29.66
CA VAL A 86 3.66 -19.79 -29.76
C VAL A 86 4.29 -20.10 -28.40
N GLY A 87 3.55 -19.84 -27.31
CA GLY A 87 3.98 -20.18 -25.95
C GLY A 87 5.23 -19.40 -25.54
N LEU A 88 6.33 -20.10 -25.25
CA LEU A 88 7.55 -19.52 -24.70
C LEU A 88 8.65 -19.25 -25.74
N GLU A 89 8.34 -19.35 -27.03
CA GLU A 89 9.32 -19.17 -28.10
C GLU A 89 10.04 -17.80 -28.01
N HIS A 90 9.29 -16.71 -27.87
CA HIS A 90 9.84 -15.35 -27.73
C HIS A 90 10.79 -15.21 -26.53
N PHE A 91 10.46 -15.85 -25.41
CA PHE A 91 11.32 -15.85 -24.22
C PHE A 91 12.61 -16.63 -24.45
N LYS A 92 12.56 -17.80 -25.12
CA LYS A 92 13.75 -18.57 -25.47
C LYS A 92 14.66 -17.80 -26.41
N THR A 93 14.09 -17.15 -27.43
CA THR A 93 14.86 -16.33 -28.38
C THR A 93 15.50 -15.13 -27.68
N PHE A 94 14.79 -14.49 -26.74
CA PHE A 94 15.33 -13.38 -25.97
C PHE A 94 16.49 -13.79 -25.06
N VAL A 95 16.35 -14.88 -24.30
CA VAL A 95 17.38 -15.36 -23.36
C VAL A 95 18.62 -15.88 -24.10
N ASN A 96 18.45 -16.52 -25.26
CA ASN A 96 19.57 -17.00 -26.08
C ASN A 96 20.17 -15.92 -27.00
N SER A 97 19.72 -14.67 -26.90
CA SER A 97 20.26 -13.58 -27.72
C SER A 97 21.64 -13.16 -27.23
N PHE A 98 22.53 -12.80 -28.16
CA PHE A 98 23.90 -12.36 -27.86
C PHE A 98 23.96 -11.19 -26.85
N TYR A 99 22.94 -10.33 -26.85
CA TYR A 99 22.91 -9.14 -26.00
C TYR A 99 22.31 -9.40 -24.61
N PHE A 100 21.66 -10.55 -24.36
CA PHE A 100 20.91 -10.80 -23.13
C PHE A 100 21.76 -10.62 -21.87
N ASP A 101 22.93 -11.25 -21.82
CA ASP A 101 23.83 -11.19 -20.67
C ASP A 101 24.31 -9.77 -20.40
N GLN A 102 24.67 -9.03 -21.46
CA GLN A 102 25.09 -7.64 -21.35
C GLN A 102 23.94 -6.75 -20.85
N LEU A 103 22.71 -6.98 -21.33
CA LEU A 103 21.53 -6.21 -20.90
C LEU A 103 21.23 -6.43 -19.43
N ILE A 104 21.22 -7.68 -18.97
CA ILE A 104 20.92 -8.03 -17.58
C ILE A 104 22.03 -7.50 -16.66
N ALA A 105 23.30 -7.72 -17.00
CA ALA A 105 24.43 -7.23 -16.21
C ALA A 105 24.40 -5.71 -16.09
N ASN A 106 24.17 -4.98 -17.20
CA ASN A 106 24.06 -3.53 -17.18
C ASN A 106 22.86 -3.05 -16.36
N THR A 107 21.71 -3.70 -16.48
CA THR A 107 20.50 -3.32 -15.73
C THR A 107 20.70 -3.51 -14.23
N ILE A 108 21.27 -4.64 -13.82
CA ILE A 108 21.61 -4.92 -12.42
C ILE A 108 22.67 -3.94 -11.92
N PHE A 109 23.71 -3.67 -12.72
CA PHE A 109 24.75 -2.72 -12.38
C PHE A 109 24.19 -1.32 -12.18
N PHE A 110 23.41 -0.79 -13.12
CA PHE A 110 22.82 0.54 -13.01
C PHE A 110 21.79 0.64 -11.88
N SER A 111 20.94 -0.35 -11.69
CA SER A 111 19.96 -0.33 -10.59
C SER A 111 20.64 -0.37 -9.21
N THR A 112 21.67 -1.21 -9.07
CA THR A 112 22.45 -1.30 -7.82
C THR A 112 23.28 -0.04 -7.60
N ALA A 113 23.97 0.48 -8.63
CA ALA A 113 24.74 1.72 -8.52
C ALA A 113 23.85 2.91 -8.17
N LYS A 114 22.66 3.02 -8.80
CA LYS A 114 21.68 4.07 -8.44
C LYS A 114 21.20 3.95 -7.00
N LEU A 115 21.00 2.74 -6.49
CA LEU A 115 20.59 2.53 -5.10
C LEU A 115 21.70 2.88 -4.12
N VAL A 116 22.91 2.33 -4.34
CA VAL A 116 24.07 2.47 -3.45
C VAL A 116 24.63 3.89 -3.48
N LEU A 117 24.58 4.60 -4.61
CA LEU A 117 25.06 5.98 -4.69
C LEU A 117 23.94 7.00 -4.46
N GLY A 118 22.76 6.77 -5.03
CA GLY A 118 21.64 7.72 -4.95
C GLY A 118 21.13 7.91 -3.53
N LEU A 119 21.04 6.83 -2.74
CA LEU A 119 20.56 6.91 -1.37
C LEU A 119 21.52 7.68 -0.46
N PRO A 120 22.84 7.37 -0.38
CA PRO A 120 23.77 8.13 0.45
C PRO A 120 23.89 9.59 0.02
N ILE A 121 23.93 9.87 -1.28
CA ILE A 121 23.99 11.25 -1.78
C ILE A 121 22.76 12.04 -1.32
N ALA A 122 21.56 11.47 -1.43
CA ALA A 122 20.34 12.12 -0.96
C ALA A 122 20.33 12.35 0.56
N VAL A 123 20.82 11.39 1.35
CA VAL A 123 20.92 11.51 2.82
C VAL A 123 21.93 12.58 3.22
N ILE A 124 23.12 12.58 2.63
CA ILE A 124 24.16 13.58 2.90
C ILE A 124 23.65 14.98 2.52
N MET A 125 23.00 15.11 1.36
CA MET A 125 22.39 16.38 0.93
C MET A 125 21.34 16.86 1.94
N ALA A 126 20.46 15.97 2.40
CA ALA A 126 19.43 16.31 3.38
C ALA A 126 20.03 16.79 4.72
N LEU A 127 21.07 16.11 5.21
CA LEU A 127 21.78 16.49 6.44
C LEU A 127 22.52 17.82 6.29
N ALA A 128 23.24 18.01 5.18
CA ALA A 128 23.97 19.26 4.91
C ALA A 128 23.02 20.48 4.88
N LEU A 129 21.86 20.35 4.23
CA LEU A 129 20.85 21.41 4.22
C LEU A 129 20.18 21.61 5.58
N HIS A 130 20.07 20.55 6.40
CA HIS A 130 19.49 20.66 7.74
C HIS A 130 20.38 21.46 8.69
N GLU A 131 21.69 21.20 8.67
CA GLU A 131 22.68 21.83 9.56
C GLU A 131 22.96 23.31 9.20
N THR A 132 22.50 23.76 8.03
CA THR A 132 22.72 25.13 7.57
C THR A 132 21.88 26.14 8.37
N LEU A 133 22.53 27.02 9.14
CA LEU A 133 21.89 28.10 9.92
C LEU A 133 21.24 29.19 9.05
N LEU A 134 21.81 29.48 7.88
CA LEU A 134 21.33 30.51 6.95
C LEU A 134 20.14 30.02 6.12
N LYS A 135 18.92 30.40 6.53
CA LYS A 135 17.67 30.03 5.84
C LYS A 135 17.65 30.38 4.35
N ARG A 136 18.16 31.56 3.96
CA ARG A 136 18.19 32.00 2.54
C ARG A 136 19.08 31.10 1.68
N PHE A 137 20.24 30.70 2.19
CA PHE A 137 21.17 29.82 1.47
C PHE A 137 20.58 28.43 1.26
N ARG A 138 19.99 27.85 2.31
CA ARG A 138 19.28 26.55 2.24
C ARG A 138 18.20 26.54 1.14
N THR A 139 17.35 27.56 1.09
CA THR A 139 16.28 27.65 0.08
C THR A 139 16.83 27.75 -1.34
N VAL A 140 17.90 28.52 -1.56
CA VAL A 140 18.50 28.66 -2.90
C VAL A 140 19.11 27.34 -3.38
N VAL A 141 19.91 26.69 -2.54
CA VAL A 141 20.54 25.40 -2.87
C VAL A 141 19.47 24.35 -3.14
N GLN A 142 18.41 24.30 -2.33
CA GLN A 142 17.30 23.40 -2.56
C GLN A 142 16.67 23.64 -3.94
N THR A 143 16.34 24.89 -4.28
CA THR A 143 15.76 25.21 -5.59
C THR A 143 16.67 24.78 -6.74
N ILE A 144 17.99 25.03 -6.65
CA ILE A 144 18.95 24.62 -7.69
C ILE A 144 19.05 23.11 -7.80
N VAL A 145 19.11 22.37 -6.69
CA VAL A 145 19.22 20.91 -6.69
C VAL A 145 17.94 20.23 -7.19
N TYR A 146 16.77 20.79 -6.90
CA TYR A 146 15.49 20.28 -7.41
C TYR A 146 15.22 20.69 -8.86
N LEU A 147 15.82 21.79 -9.36
CA LEU A 147 15.57 22.31 -10.72
C LEU A 147 15.85 21.30 -11.85
N PRO A 148 16.97 20.55 -11.87
CA PRO A 148 17.23 19.54 -12.89
C PRO A 148 16.13 18.49 -12.98
N HIS A 149 15.47 18.14 -11.87
CA HIS A 149 14.37 17.18 -11.90
C HIS A 149 13.17 17.76 -12.67
N PHE A 150 12.85 19.03 -12.46
CA PHE A 150 11.82 19.72 -13.25
C PHE A 150 12.20 19.83 -14.72
N LEU A 151 13.47 20.12 -15.03
CA LEU A 151 13.95 20.19 -16.41
C LEU A 151 14.07 18.81 -17.09
N SER A 152 14.24 17.74 -16.32
CA SER A 152 14.25 16.35 -16.83
C SER A 152 12.87 15.84 -17.20
N TRP A 153 11.81 16.56 -16.81
CA TRP A 153 10.42 16.24 -17.11
C TRP A 153 9.84 17.28 -18.07
N VAL A 154 10.21 17.15 -19.35
CA VAL A 154 9.43 17.57 -20.52
C VAL A 154 9.87 16.77 -21.74
#